data_AF-A0ABD3Y2V1-F1
#
_entry.id   AF-A0ABD3Y2V1-F1
#
_cell.length_a   1.000
_cell.length_b   1.000
_cell.length_c   1.000
_cell.angle_alpha   90.00
_cell.angle_beta   90.00
_cell.angle_gamma   90.00
#
_symmetry.space_group_name_H-M   'P 1'
#
loop_
_entity.id
_entity.type
_entity.pdbx_description
1 polymer ?
#
loop_
_entity_poly.entity_id
_entity_poly.type
_entity_poly.pdbx_seq_one_letter_code
_entity_poly.pdbx_strand_id
1 'polypeptide(L)'
;MPSTVNRASSFGSTKRSLVIKSGSSIKRHTSFRSMSRDKKETDERLTLDILQSLSPFEDGKDKVTEAARTLLLNCLKMEPHVHDVFFPEALKDHRIDPRDLRGFPLKKLATALVAQAISGIKNDQKFYGTIDRSELDSVLNDVYDSLHWKKLGFSLYTKLYPEEVRDAKTNISLTDYIEDDGHNWAERLLATIMDPRWTLLRMQHIIRGLETEEEYNREMNALFVKLHLLDPQSVIPAYQFLLNQKALPAVNLELATRNYLGGPLNPACIEKDVAAALLKTSMPMNVSRLSLNDIEVFSGVEVDEFIVTECRNIGVWNGTRPNNIHKSKVTDRCCVM
;
A
#
# COMPACT_ATOMS: atom_id res chain seq x y z
N MET A 1 37.68 -25.88 -31.48
CA MET A 1 39.13 -26.04 -31.26
C MET A 1 39.83 -25.88 -32.60
N PRO A 2 41.02 -25.25 -32.69
CA PRO A 2 41.80 -24.64 -31.61
C PRO A 2 41.44 -23.17 -31.35
N SER A 3 42.16 -22.55 -30.42
CA SER A 3 42.13 -21.13 -30.04
C SER A 3 43.21 -20.30 -30.74
N THR A 4 43.06 -18.98 -30.78
CA THR A 4 44.20 -18.07 -30.61
C THR A 4 43.76 -16.71 -30.04
N VAL A 5 44.70 -16.03 -29.40
CA VAL A 5 44.53 -14.75 -28.69
C VAL A 5 45.42 -13.71 -29.37
N ASN A 6 44.99 -12.44 -29.46
CA ASN A 6 45.90 -11.32 -29.16
C ASN A 6 45.22 -9.96 -28.96
N ARG A 7 45.87 -9.16 -28.11
CA ARG A 7 45.63 -7.71 -27.95
C ARG A 7 46.38 -6.94 -29.03
N ALA A 8 45.86 -5.79 -29.43
CA ALA A 8 46.70 -4.62 -29.74
C ALA A 8 45.91 -3.33 -29.50
N SER A 9 46.56 -2.34 -28.89
CA SER A 9 46.05 -0.97 -28.70
C SER A 9 46.63 -0.03 -29.75
N SER A 10 45.98 1.11 -30.01
CA SER A 10 46.70 2.32 -30.44
C SER A 10 45.96 3.60 -30.03
N PHE A 11 46.71 4.70 -29.91
CA PHE A 11 46.25 6.03 -29.49
C PHE A 11 45.85 6.87 -30.70
N GLY A 12 44.99 7.87 -30.51
CA GLY A 12 44.72 8.93 -31.50
C GLY A 12 44.02 10.13 -30.84
N SER A 13 44.51 11.35 -31.04
CA SER A 13 44.15 12.51 -30.20
C SER A 13 44.15 13.84 -30.95
N THR A 14 43.21 14.75 -30.60
CA THR A 14 43.16 16.20 -30.94
C THR A 14 42.98 16.59 -32.43
N LYS A 15 42.50 17.80 -32.84
CA LYS A 15 42.03 19.03 -32.14
C LYS A 15 41.08 19.90 -33.01
N ARG A 16 40.05 20.48 -32.37
CA ARG A 16 39.38 21.81 -32.55
C ARG A 16 39.43 22.63 -33.88
N SER A 17 38.25 23.13 -34.29
CA SER A 17 37.91 24.55 -34.62
C SER A 17 36.37 24.67 -34.59
N LEU A 18 35.66 25.62 -33.93
CA LEU A 18 35.62 27.10 -33.99
C LEU A 18 35.29 27.61 -35.42
N VAL A 19 34.30 28.48 -35.67
CA VAL A 19 33.99 29.85 -35.14
C VAL A 19 32.45 30.08 -35.33
N ILE A 20 31.63 30.45 -34.33
CA ILE A 20 31.29 31.81 -33.81
C ILE A 20 30.69 32.72 -34.94
N LYS A 21 29.63 33.54 -34.83
CA LYS A 21 28.88 34.30 -33.79
C LYS A 21 27.35 34.01 -34.00
N SER A 22 26.27 34.74 -33.68
CA SER A 22 25.81 35.93 -32.89
C SER A 22 24.26 35.91 -32.91
N GLY A 23 23.45 36.59 -32.08
CA GLY A 23 23.71 37.44 -30.90
C GLY A 23 22.72 38.63 -30.78
N SER A 24 21.90 38.68 -29.73
CA SER A 24 21.14 39.86 -29.28
C SER A 24 20.79 39.73 -27.78
N SER A 25 20.50 40.84 -27.08
CA SER A 25 20.43 40.87 -25.61
C SER A 25 19.14 41.45 -25.07
N ILE A 26 18.56 40.82 -24.04
CA ILE A 26 17.60 41.45 -23.12
C ILE A 26 18.08 41.19 -21.69
N LYS A 27 18.53 42.25 -21.00
CA LYS A 27 18.71 42.21 -19.54
C LYS A 27 17.36 42.40 -18.87
N ARG A 28 17.07 41.64 -17.82
CA ARG A 28 16.13 42.05 -16.76
C ARG A 28 16.80 41.91 -15.41
N HIS A 29 17.05 43.05 -14.74
CA HIS A 29 17.26 43.06 -13.30
C HIS A 29 15.90 42.94 -12.62
N THR A 30 15.71 41.89 -11.82
CA THR A 30 14.75 41.89 -10.72
C THR A 30 15.44 41.27 -9.52
N SER A 31 16.13 42.12 -8.75
CA SER A 31 16.63 41.77 -7.43
C SER A 31 15.43 41.60 -6.49
N PHE A 32 15.03 40.36 -6.24
CA PHE A 32 14.17 40.04 -5.11
C PHE A 32 14.91 39.13 -4.13
N ARG A 33 14.73 39.48 -2.85
CA ARG A 33 15.48 39.03 -1.69
C ARG A 33 15.91 37.56 -1.76
N SER A 34 17.20 37.33 -1.52
CA SER A 34 17.57 36.29 -0.57
C SER A 34 16.84 36.61 0.73
N MET A 35 15.69 35.99 0.95
CA MET A 35 15.18 35.83 2.30
C MET A 35 15.90 34.63 2.87
N SER A 36 16.94 34.91 3.65
CA SER A 36 17.16 34.15 4.86
C SER A 36 15.80 33.97 5.52
N ARG A 37 15.23 32.76 5.46
CA ARG A 37 14.14 32.38 6.37
C ARG A 37 14.62 32.75 7.77
N ASP A 38 13.80 33.48 8.51
CA ASP A 38 14.11 33.83 9.89
C ASP A 38 14.19 32.52 10.70
N LYS A 39 15.42 32.03 10.88
CA LYS A 39 15.73 30.71 11.43
C LYS A 39 15.65 30.78 12.96
N LYS A 40 14.45 31.12 13.45
CA LYS A 40 14.25 31.56 14.83
C LYS A 40 12.79 31.52 15.36
N GLU A 41 11.96 30.60 14.87
CA GLU A 41 10.61 30.38 15.44
C GLU A 41 10.10 28.92 15.35
N THR A 42 10.99 27.96 15.08
CA THR A 42 10.64 26.52 14.93
C THR A 42 11.15 25.62 16.07
N ASP A 43 12.23 26.02 16.77
CA ASP A 43 12.92 25.18 17.76
C ASP A 43 12.08 24.77 18.99
N GLU A 44 10.96 25.44 19.27
CA GLU A 44 10.14 25.19 20.48
C GLU A 44 8.97 24.19 20.27
N ARG A 45 8.74 23.69 19.04
CA ARG A 45 7.65 22.72 18.77
C ARG A 45 8.12 21.26 18.79
N LEU A 46 9.23 20.95 18.13
CA LEU A 46 9.74 19.59 18.04
C LEU A 46 10.55 19.27 19.29
N THR A 47 10.06 18.36 20.13
CA THR A 47 10.77 17.90 21.33
C THR A 47 11.13 16.42 21.24
N LEU A 48 12.14 15.99 22.00
CA LEU A 48 12.55 14.60 22.03
C LEU A 48 11.52 13.70 22.75
N ASP A 49 10.75 14.26 23.69
CA ASP A 49 9.67 13.57 24.39
C ASP A 49 8.50 13.26 23.45
N ILE A 50 8.12 14.22 22.60
CA ILE A 50 7.09 14.02 21.57
C ILE A 50 7.56 12.93 20.59
N LEU A 51 8.79 13.00 20.08
CA LEU A 51 9.36 11.99 19.18
C LEU A 51 9.38 10.57 19.79
N GLN A 52 9.65 10.47 21.10
CA GLN A 52 9.56 9.19 21.82
C GLN A 52 8.11 8.69 21.92
N SER A 53 7.16 9.58 22.27
CA SER A 53 5.73 9.23 22.40
C SER A 53 5.00 8.92 21.09
N LEU A 54 5.52 9.35 19.93
CA LEU A 54 4.96 9.02 18.62
C LEU A 54 4.83 7.50 18.44
N SER A 55 3.60 7.02 18.27
CA SER A 55 3.26 5.58 18.20
C SER A 55 2.30 5.29 17.05
N PRO A 56 2.48 4.16 16.32
CA PRO A 56 1.50 3.66 15.36
C PRO A 56 0.32 2.96 16.04
N PHE A 57 0.38 2.76 17.37
CA PHE A 57 -0.62 2.03 18.13
C PHE A 57 -1.60 2.97 18.85
N GLU A 58 -2.89 2.74 18.62
CA GLU A 58 -4.01 3.50 19.19
C GLU A 58 -5.12 2.50 19.56
N ASP A 59 -5.57 2.48 20.82
CA ASP A 59 -6.44 1.43 21.39
C ASP A 59 -6.02 -0.03 21.06
N GLY A 60 -4.70 -0.27 21.02
CA GLY A 60 -4.11 -1.56 20.69
C GLY A 60 -4.09 -1.94 19.20
N LYS A 61 -4.68 -1.09 18.33
CA LYS A 61 -4.66 -1.25 16.88
C LYS A 61 -3.50 -0.51 16.24
N ASP A 62 -3.00 -1.04 15.13
CA ASP A 62 -1.95 -0.39 14.34
C ASP A 62 -2.57 0.44 13.20
N LYS A 63 -2.65 1.77 13.37
CA LYS A 63 -3.32 2.66 12.41
C LYS A 63 -2.58 2.76 11.07
N VAL A 64 -1.26 2.58 11.07
CA VAL A 64 -0.45 2.57 9.84
C VAL A 64 -0.73 1.30 9.03
N THR A 65 -0.98 0.17 9.69
CA THR A 65 -1.46 -1.07 9.07
C THR A 65 -2.87 -0.89 8.49
N GLU A 66 -3.81 -0.27 9.22
CA GLU A 66 -5.17 -0.01 8.71
C GLU A 66 -5.15 0.96 7.51
N ALA A 67 -4.34 2.02 7.54
CA ALA A 67 -4.13 2.93 6.43
C ALA A 67 -3.49 2.24 5.21
N ALA A 68 -2.44 1.43 5.41
CA ALA A 68 -1.78 0.67 4.34
C ALA A 68 -2.70 -0.34 3.65
N ARG A 69 -3.57 -1.03 4.42
CA ARG A 69 -4.58 -1.95 3.87
C ARG A 69 -5.66 -1.21 3.08
N THR A 70 -6.13 -0.05 3.57
CA THR A 70 -7.10 0.82 2.87
C THR A 70 -6.53 1.35 1.56
N LEU A 71 -5.27 1.81 1.58
CA LEU A 71 -4.57 2.35 0.42
C LEU A 71 -4.27 1.25 -0.63
N LEU A 72 -3.87 0.05 -0.19
CA LEU A 72 -3.74 -1.11 -1.08
C LEU A 72 -5.08 -1.48 -1.72
N LEU A 73 -6.19 -1.46 -0.96
CA LEU A 73 -7.52 -1.72 -1.50
C LEU A 73 -7.92 -0.68 -2.56
N ASN A 74 -7.58 0.60 -2.37
CA ASN A 74 -7.75 1.62 -3.40
C ASN A 74 -6.99 1.24 -4.69
N CYS A 75 -5.71 0.89 -4.59
CA CYS A 75 -4.93 0.49 -5.77
C CYS A 75 -5.47 -0.77 -6.47
N LEU A 76 -6.01 -1.74 -5.72
CA LEU A 76 -6.71 -2.89 -6.30
C LEU A 76 -7.99 -2.47 -7.04
N LYS A 77 -8.75 -1.49 -6.52
CA LYS A 77 -9.93 -0.92 -7.20
C LYS A 77 -9.59 -0.08 -8.43
N MET A 78 -8.36 0.40 -8.56
CA MET A 78 -7.88 1.19 -9.71
C MET A 78 -7.20 0.37 -10.82
N GLU A 79 -7.06 -0.95 -10.66
CA GLU A 79 -6.55 -1.81 -11.73
C GLU A 79 -7.58 -1.88 -12.88
N PRO A 80 -7.24 -1.51 -14.14
CA PRO A 80 -8.24 -1.21 -15.17
C PRO A 80 -9.29 -2.30 -15.43
N HIS A 81 -8.85 -3.55 -15.46
CA HIS A 81 -9.70 -4.74 -15.72
C HIS A 81 -10.70 -5.06 -14.60
N VAL A 82 -10.60 -4.45 -13.42
CA VAL A 82 -11.65 -4.48 -12.38
C VAL A 82 -12.29 -3.09 -12.16
N HIS A 83 -11.57 -2.01 -12.44
CA HIS A 83 -12.04 -0.65 -12.22
C HIS A 83 -13.32 -0.35 -13.02
N ASP A 84 -13.27 -0.53 -14.34
CA ASP A 84 -14.37 -0.15 -15.25
C ASP A 84 -15.64 -1.01 -15.04
N VAL A 85 -15.47 -2.24 -14.54
CA VAL A 85 -16.54 -3.23 -14.36
C VAL A 85 -17.19 -3.15 -12.97
N PHE A 86 -16.38 -3.01 -11.91
CA PHE A 86 -16.84 -3.13 -10.52
C PHE A 86 -16.72 -1.84 -9.70
N PHE A 87 -15.83 -0.91 -10.07
CA PHE A 87 -15.47 0.24 -9.25
C PHE A 87 -15.40 1.59 -10.00
N PRO A 88 -16.30 1.91 -10.97
CA PRO A 88 -16.16 3.12 -11.80
C PRO A 88 -16.26 4.45 -11.02
N GLU A 89 -16.88 4.43 -9.84
CA GLU A 89 -16.98 5.58 -8.92
C GLU A 89 -15.76 5.71 -7.98
N ALA A 90 -14.78 4.80 -8.04
CA ALA A 90 -13.61 4.82 -7.16
C ALA A 90 -12.60 5.89 -7.60
N LEU A 91 -12.30 6.83 -6.71
CA LEU A 91 -11.27 7.85 -6.94
C LEU A 91 -9.89 7.30 -6.57
N LYS A 92 -8.88 7.54 -7.42
CA LYS A 92 -7.50 7.16 -7.16
C LYS A 92 -6.91 7.97 -5.99
N ASP A 93 -6.37 7.28 -4.98
CA ASP A 93 -5.58 7.92 -3.93
C ASP A 93 -4.25 8.44 -4.51
N HIS A 94 -3.96 9.72 -4.27
CA HIS A 94 -2.75 10.38 -4.77
C HIS A 94 -1.48 10.01 -4.00
N ARG A 95 -1.58 9.35 -2.84
CA ARG A 95 -0.44 8.96 -2.00
C ARG A 95 0.41 7.83 -2.58
N ILE A 96 -0.03 7.14 -3.64
CA ILE A 96 0.77 6.10 -4.34
C ILE A 96 1.22 6.53 -5.74
N ASP A 97 2.52 6.33 -5.96
CA ASP A 97 3.10 6.28 -7.30
C ASP A 97 3.10 4.81 -7.77
N PRO A 98 2.75 4.50 -9.04
CA PRO A 98 2.84 3.14 -9.57
C PRO A 98 4.23 2.46 -9.43
N ARG A 99 5.29 3.23 -9.16
CA ARG A 99 6.62 2.71 -8.77
C ARG A 99 6.62 1.97 -7.43
N ASP A 100 5.80 2.38 -6.47
CA ASP A 100 5.74 1.81 -5.10
C ASP A 100 5.22 0.36 -5.09
N LEU A 101 4.40 0.01 -6.08
CA LEU A 101 3.79 -1.32 -6.24
C LEU A 101 4.56 -2.22 -7.22
N ARG A 102 5.69 -1.75 -7.76
CA ARG A 102 6.41 -2.41 -8.85
C ARG A 102 6.92 -3.80 -8.45
N GLY A 103 6.50 -4.82 -9.20
CA GLY A 103 6.90 -6.21 -8.98
C GLY A 103 6.01 -6.98 -8.00
N PHE A 104 5.01 -6.33 -7.39
CA PHE A 104 3.89 -7.03 -6.77
C PHE A 104 2.88 -7.46 -7.87
N PRO A 105 2.30 -8.67 -7.82
CA PRO A 105 1.34 -9.14 -8.83
C PRO A 105 -0.06 -8.54 -8.59
N LEU A 106 -0.18 -7.21 -8.64
CA LEU A 106 -1.38 -6.45 -8.30
C LEU A 106 -2.62 -6.96 -9.07
N LYS A 107 -2.49 -7.15 -10.39
CA LYS A 107 -3.52 -7.78 -11.24
C LYS A 107 -3.99 -9.14 -10.74
N LYS A 108 -3.10 -10.08 -10.37
CA LYS A 108 -3.50 -11.41 -9.86
C LYS A 108 -4.33 -11.26 -8.59
N LEU A 109 -3.92 -10.38 -7.66
CA LEU A 109 -4.65 -10.14 -6.42
C LEU A 109 -5.99 -9.41 -6.66
N ALA A 110 -6.05 -8.44 -7.58
CA ALA A 110 -7.29 -7.72 -7.90
C ALA A 110 -8.34 -8.68 -8.46
N THR A 111 -7.96 -9.50 -9.45
CA THR A 111 -8.84 -10.54 -10.00
C THR A 111 -9.27 -11.55 -8.95
N ALA A 112 -8.33 -12.04 -8.12
CA ALA A 112 -8.64 -13.03 -7.09
C ALA A 112 -9.56 -12.47 -5.98
N LEU A 113 -9.35 -11.23 -5.52
CA LEU A 113 -10.20 -10.60 -4.50
C LEU A 113 -11.63 -10.38 -5.02
N VAL A 114 -11.78 -9.94 -6.27
CA VAL A 114 -13.11 -9.82 -6.92
C VAL A 114 -13.75 -11.20 -7.12
N ALA A 115 -12.99 -12.21 -7.56
CA ALA A 115 -13.49 -13.59 -7.66
C ALA A 115 -13.94 -14.14 -6.28
N GLN A 116 -13.26 -13.79 -5.20
CA GLN A 116 -13.64 -14.16 -3.84
C GLN A 116 -15.00 -13.55 -3.45
N ALA A 117 -15.20 -12.26 -3.68
CA ALA A 117 -16.48 -11.59 -3.46
C ALA A 117 -17.59 -12.20 -4.33
N ILE A 118 -17.36 -12.41 -5.64
CA ILE A 118 -18.32 -13.09 -6.53
C ILE A 118 -18.68 -14.48 -5.99
N SER A 119 -17.70 -15.25 -5.51
CA SER A 119 -17.94 -16.59 -4.96
C SER A 119 -18.76 -16.56 -3.65
N GLY A 120 -18.72 -15.46 -2.89
CA GLY A 120 -19.50 -15.27 -1.67
C GLY A 120 -20.95 -14.84 -1.93
N ILE A 121 -21.17 -13.98 -2.93
CA ILE A 121 -22.47 -13.35 -3.23
C ILE A 121 -23.42 -14.36 -3.89
N LYS A 122 -24.26 -15.00 -3.08
CA LYS A 122 -25.36 -15.84 -3.58
C LYS A 122 -26.41 -14.99 -4.29
N ASN A 123 -26.59 -15.22 -5.60
CA ASN A 123 -27.59 -14.54 -6.44
C ASN A 123 -28.31 -15.52 -7.37
N ASP A 124 -29.48 -15.13 -7.86
CA ASP A 124 -30.34 -15.98 -8.72
C ASP A 124 -29.66 -16.33 -10.06
N GLN A 125 -28.79 -15.44 -10.53
CA GLN A 125 -27.97 -15.61 -11.74
C GLN A 125 -26.78 -16.57 -11.53
N LYS A 126 -26.53 -17.05 -10.31
CA LYS A 126 -25.54 -18.09 -9.97
C LYS A 126 -24.09 -17.79 -10.35
N PHE A 127 -23.67 -16.53 -10.39
CA PHE A 127 -22.28 -16.15 -10.63
C PHE A 127 -21.32 -16.74 -9.58
N TYR A 128 -21.77 -16.89 -8.32
CA TYR A 128 -21.01 -17.58 -7.28
C TYR A 128 -20.62 -19.03 -7.64
N GLY A 129 -21.36 -19.65 -8.57
CA GLY A 129 -21.19 -21.04 -9.00
C GLY A 129 -20.18 -21.23 -10.14
N THR A 130 -19.66 -20.15 -10.75
CA THR A 130 -18.68 -20.24 -11.85
C THR A 130 -17.22 -20.17 -11.38
N ILE A 131 -16.99 -19.81 -10.11
CA ILE A 131 -15.67 -19.70 -9.51
C ILE A 131 -15.32 -21.03 -8.84
N ASP A 132 -14.15 -21.59 -9.15
CA ASP A 132 -13.58 -22.67 -8.37
C ASP A 132 -12.96 -22.10 -7.09
N ARG A 133 -13.53 -22.46 -5.94
CA ARG A 133 -13.05 -21.98 -4.64
C ARG A 133 -11.75 -22.64 -4.21
N SER A 134 -11.49 -23.88 -4.60
CA SER A 134 -10.25 -24.60 -4.23
C SER A 134 -9.05 -23.99 -4.93
N GLU A 135 -9.17 -23.73 -6.24
CA GLU A 135 -8.13 -23.04 -7.00
C GLU A 135 -8.01 -21.56 -6.57
N LEU A 136 -9.11 -20.90 -6.20
CA LEU A 136 -9.07 -19.54 -5.67
C LEU A 136 -8.36 -19.43 -4.32
N ASP A 137 -8.68 -20.29 -3.35
CA ASP A 137 -8.03 -20.29 -2.05
C ASP A 137 -6.54 -20.61 -2.19
N SER A 138 -6.19 -21.56 -3.08
CA SER A 138 -4.81 -21.82 -3.50
C SER A 138 -4.13 -20.54 -4.02
N VAL A 139 -4.73 -19.87 -5.03
CA VAL A 139 -4.26 -18.63 -5.65
C VAL A 139 -4.10 -17.45 -4.68
N LEU A 140 -4.95 -17.37 -3.65
CA LEU A 140 -4.89 -16.33 -2.62
C LEU A 140 -3.79 -16.60 -1.59
N ASN A 141 -3.66 -17.84 -1.10
CA ASN A 141 -2.58 -18.24 -0.20
C ASN A 141 -1.20 -18.03 -0.86
N ASP A 142 -1.08 -18.42 -2.13
CA ASP A 142 0.05 -18.16 -3.03
C ASP A 142 0.55 -16.70 -3.00
N VAL A 143 -0.38 -15.75 -2.84
CA VAL A 143 -0.09 -14.31 -2.76
C VAL A 143 0.20 -13.89 -1.32
N TYR A 144 -0.65 -14.24 -0.36
CA TYR A 144 -0.55 -13.75 1.03
C TYR A 144 0.65 -14.32 1.80
N ASP A 145 1.04 -15.57 1.56
CA ASP A 145 2.22 -16.18 2.18
C ASP A 145 3.54 -15.76 1.48
N SER A 146 3.44 -15.11 0.32
CA SER A 146 4.61 -14.75 -0.49
C SER A 146 5.50 -13.70 0.19
N LEU A 147 6.80 -13.78 -0.12
CA LEU A 147 7.75 -12.70 0.21
C LEU A 147 7.36 -11.36 -0.44
N HIS A 148 6.57 -11.37 -1.52
CA HIS A 148 6.09 -10.16 -2.18
C HIS A 148 5.02 -9.44 -1.35
N TRP A 149 4.14 -10.16 -0.64
CA TRP A 149 3.19 -9.57 0.33
C TRP A 149 3.91 -8.87 1.47
N LYS A 150 4.91 -9.52 2.08
CA LYS A 150 5.70 -8.93 3.18
C LYS A 150 6.49 -7.69 2.73
N LYS A 151 7.11 -7.74 1.55
CA LYS A 151 7.81 -6.59 0.94
C LYS A 151 6.88 -5.42 0.62
N LEU A 152 5.74 -5.70 0.00
CA LEU A 152 4.70 -4.70 -0.27
C LEU A 152 4.25 -4.05 1.05
N GLY A 153 3.97 -4.86 2.07
CA GLY A 153 3.51 -4.37 3.36
C GLY A 153 4.52 -3.45 4.04
N PHE A 154 5.80 -3.82 4.07
CA PHE A 154 6.84 -2.93 4.60
C PHE A 154 6.96 -1.63 3.79
N SER A 155 6.90 -1.70 2.46
CA SER A 155 6.92 -0.53 1.57
C SER A 155 5.77 0.44 1.83
N LEU A 156 4.53 -0.06 1.93
CA LEU A 156 3.36 0.77 2.20
C LEU A 156 3.36 1.33 3.63
N TYR A 157 3.74 0.51 4.60
CA TYR A 157 3.82 0.89 6.00
C TYR A 157 4.85 1.99 6.23
N THR A 158 6.10 1.81 5.76
CA THR A 158 7.15 2.84 5.85
C THR A 158 6.81 4.12 5.10
N LYS A 159 6.06 4.04 3.98
CA LYS A 159 5.62 5.24 3.27
C LYS A 159 4.57 6.05 4.05
N LEU A 160 3.63 5.37 4.71
CA LEU A 160 2.53 6.02 5.45
C LEU A 160 2.88 6.41 6.89
N TYR A 161 3.82 5.71 7.53
CA TYR A 161 4.20 5.95 8.92
C TYR A 161 4.53 7.43 9.23
N PRO A 162 5.26 8.18 8.37
CA PRO A 162 5.51 9.61 8.58
C PRO A 162 4.24 10.48 8.69
N GLU A 163 3.22 10.18 7.87
CA GLU A 163 1.99 10.95 7.74
C GLU A 163 0.91 10.57 8.77
N GLU A 164 0.79 9.28 9.07
CA GLU A 164 -0.26 8.70 9.92
C GLU A 164 0.15 8.65 11.42
N VAL A 165 1.45 8.62 11.75
CA VAL A 165 1.93 8.64 13.14
C VAL A 165 2.08 10.09 13.61
N ARG A 166 1.17 10.49 14.50
CA ARG A 166 1.04 11.84 15.07
C ARG A 166 0.84 11.82 16.58
N ASP A 167 1.30 12.86 17.25
CA ASP A 167 0.92 13.13 18.64
C ASP A 167 -0.49 13.73 18.70
N ALA A 168 -1.33 13.19 19.58
CA ALA A 168 -2.74 13.57 19.71
C ALA A 168 -2.96 14.98 20.31
N LYS A 169 -1.95 15.59 20.95
CA LYS A 169 -2.07 16.91 21.58
C LYS A 169 -1.61 18.05 20.68
N THR A 170 -0.54 17.83 19.92
CA THR A 170 0.13 18.84 19.09
C THR A 170 -0.11 18.66 17.58
N ASN A 171 -0.61 17.49 17.17
CA ASN A 171 -0.78 17.06 15.77
C ASN A 171 0.53 16.98 14.95
N ILE A 172 1.69 17.10 15.61
CA ILE A 172 3.03 16.91 15.04
C ILE A 172 3.16 15.45 14.58
N SER A 173 3.64 15.24 13.36
CA SER A 173 3.88 13.92 12.77
C SER A 173 5.36 13.58 12.70
N LEU A 174 5.69 12.33 12.38
CA LEU A 174 7.09 11.97 12.14
C LEU A 174 7.66 12.66 10.89
N THR A 175 6.83 13.01 9.90
CA THR A 175 7.27 13.85 8.74
C THR A 175 7.94 15.15 9.19
N ASP A 176 7.38 15.85 10.19
CA ASP A 176 7.94 17.12 10.68
C ASP A 176 9.39 16.95 11.19
N TYR A 177 9.70 15.81 11.83
CA TYR A 177 11.06 15.46 12.28
C TYR A 177 11.99 15.01 11.16
N ILE A 178 11.46 14.44 10.07
CA ILE A 178 12.26 14.05 8.91
C ILE A 178 12.67 15.29 8.11
N GLU A 179 11.77 16.28 7.99
CA GLU A 179 12.07 17.57 7.35
C GLU A 179 13.03 18.45 8.18
N ASP A 180 12.94 18.41 9.52
CA ASP A 180 13.85 19.10 10.45
C ASP A 180 15.16 18.32 10.73
N ASP A 181 15.85 17.89 9.67
CA ASP A 181 17.15 17.19 9.75
C ASP A 181 17.10 15.89 10.58
N GLY A 182 16.31 14.92 10.09
CA GLY A 182 16.01 13.67 10.79
C GLY A 182 17.21 12.85 11.30
N HIS A 183 18.39 12.98 10.70
CA HIS A 183 19.60 12.32 11.18
C HIS A 183 20.02 12.84 12.58
N ASN A 184 19.95 14.16 12.82
CA ASN A 184 20.19 14.71 14.16
C ASN A 184 19.16 14.21 15.19
N TRP A 185 17.92 14.00 14.76
CA TRP A 185 16.86 13.44 15.60
C TRP A 185 17.08 11.94 15.88
N ALA A 186 17.61 11.18 14.92
CA ALA A 186 18.05 9.80 15.14
C ALA A 186 19.22 9.73 16.14
N GLU A 187 20.23 10.61 16.04
CA GLU A 187 21.33 10.66 17.02
C GLU A 187 20.83 10.97 18.43
N ARG A 188 19.95 11.98 18.60
CA ARG A 188 19.32 12.33 19.89
C ARG A 188 18.52 11.17 20.48
N LEU A 189 17.79 10.44 19.63
CA LEU A 189 16.97 9.29 20.04
C LEU A 189 17.86 8.10 20.45
N LEU A 190 18.89 7.79 19.66
CA LEU A 190 19.90 6.77 19.97
C LEU A 190 20.63 7.08 21.30
N ALA A 191 21.07 8.33 21.49
CA ALA A 191 21.72 8.78 22.73
C ALA A 191 20.82 8.59 23.97
N THR A 192 19.49 8.69 23.81
CA THR A 192 18.54 8.46 24.91
C THR A 192 18.33 6.97 25.20
N ILE A 193 18.24 6.13 24.17
CA ILE A 193 18.21 4.65 24.32
C ILE A 193 19.47 4.19 25.07
N MET A 194 20.61 4.83 24.80
CA MET A 194 21.90 4.54 25.43
C MET A 194 22.08 5.13 26.84
N ASP A 195 21.15 5.95 27.37
CA ASP A 195 21.22 6.43 28.76
C ASP A 195 20.88 5.27 29.73
N PRO A 196 21.76 4.92 30.68
CA PRO A 196 21.46 3.92 31.72
C PRO A 196 20.16 4.20 32.50
N ARG A 197 19.73 5.47 32.62
CA ARG A 197 18.46 5.87 33.24
C ARG A 197 17.25 5.37 32.47
N TRP A 198 17.30 5.41 31.13
CA TRP A 198 16.22 4.92 30.27
C TRP A 198 16.06 3.41 30.40
N THR A 199 17.20 2.69 30.35
CA THR A 199 17.24 1.23 30.58
C THR A 199 16.71 0.85 31.96
N LEU A 200 17.11 1.58 33.01
CA LEU A 200 16.66 1.36 34.38
C LEU A 200 15.16 1.67 34.59
N LEU A 201 14.61 2.66 33.88
CA LEU A 201 13.18 2.97 33.90
C LEU A 201 12.35 1.86 33.25
N ARG A 202 12.73 1.38 32.06
CA ARG A 202 12.06 0.25 31.38
C ARG A 202 12.13 -1.04 32.21
N MET A 203 13.30 -1.36 32.78
CA MET A 203 13.44 -2.47 33.72
C MET A 203 12.49 -2.33 34.92
N GLN A 204 12.30 -1.12 35.48
CA GLN A 204 11.34 -0.90 36.56
C GLN A 204 9.87 -1.05 36.13
N HIS A 205 9.51 -0.71 34.89
CA HIS A 205 8.15 -0.90 34.38
C HIS A 205 7.82 -2.39 34.29
N ILE A 206 8.70 -3.18 33.68
CA ILE A 206 8.56 -4.63 33.51
C ILE A 206 8.51 -5.33 34.88
N ILE A 207 9.44 -5.03 35.79
CA ILE A 207 9.46 -5.61 37.16
C ILE A 207 8.19 -5.27 37.97
N ARG A 208 7.54 -4.13 37.69
CA ARG A 208 6.28 -3.73 38.34
C ARG A 208 5.02 -4.25 37.64
N GLY A 209 5.14 -4.96 36.53
CA GLY A 209 4.00 -5.40 35.72
C GLY A 209 3.24 -4.25 35.05
N LEU A 210 3.93 -3.13 34.76
CA LEU A 210 3.37 -1.98 34.04
C LEU A 210 3.56 -2.09 32.51
N GLU A 211 4.38 -3.04 32.06
CA GLU A 211 4.76 -3.28 30.67
C GLU A 211 5.06 -4.78 30.51
N THR A 212 4.38 -5.48 29.60
CA THR A 212 4.65 -6.90 29.29
C THR A 212 5.85 -7.05 28.33
N GLU A 213 6.44 -8.24 28.23
CA GLU A 213 7.54 -8.49 27.28
C GLU A 213 7.10 -8.32 25.82
N GLU A 214 5.83 -8.63 25.53
CA GLU A 214 5.18 -8.46 24.23
C GLU A 214 4.91 -6.98 23.90
N GLU A 215 4.56 -6.16 24.90
CA GLU A 215 4.40 -4.70 24.72
C GLU A 215 5.75 -4.02 24.55
N TYR A 216 6.74 -4.37 25.37
CA TYR A 216 8.12 -3.91 25.23
C TYR A 216 8.68 -4.23 23.84
N ASN A 217 8.54 -5.48 23.36
CA ASN A 217 8.96 -5.86 22.01
C ASN A 217 8.22 -5.06 20.91
N ARG A 218 6.92 -4.79 21.10
CA ARG A 218 6.09 -4.03 20.17
C ARG A 218 6.52 -2.55 20.10
N GLU A 219 6.79 -1.93 21.24
CA GLU A 219 7.32 -0.56 21.31
C GLU A 219 8.74 -0.46 20.73
N MET A 220 9.62 -1.42 21.02
CA MET A 220 10.98 -1.42 20.44
C MET A 220 10.97 -1.57 18.92
N ASN A 221 10.03 -2.35 18.36
CA ASN A 221 9.88 -2.43 16.91
C ASN A 221 9.31 -1.15 16.29
N ALA A 222 8.37 -0.46 16.94
CA ALA A 222 7.96 0.88 16.51
C ALA A 222 9.12 1.88 16.58
N LEU A 223 9.97 1.79 17.61
CA LEU A 223 11.17 2.60 17.77
C LEU A 223 12.21 2.33 16.66
N PHE A 224 12.42 1.08 16.26
CA PHE A 224 13.28 0.74 15.12
C PHE A 224 12.71 1.22 13.78
N VAL A 225 11.39 1.25 13.59
CA VAL A 225 10.79 1.88 12.40
C VAL A 225 11.01 3.39 12.40
N LYS A 226 10.84 4.09 13.54
CA LYS A 226 11.18 5.53 13.66
C LYS A 226 12.65 5.79 13.33
N LEU A 227 13.57 5.02 13.93
CA LEU A 227 15.01 5.11 13.63
C LEU A 227 15.29 4.83 12.14
N HIS A 228 14.66 3.81 11.54
CA HIS A 228 14.84 3.50 10.11
C HIS A 228 14.41 4.64 9.17
N LEU A 229 13.35 5.37 9.53
CA LEU A 229 12.82 6.49 8.73
C LEU A 229 13.60 7.80 8.93
N LEU A 230 14.23 7.98 10.10
CA LEU A 230 15.07 9.14 10.41
C LEU A 230 16.52 8.96 9.90
N ASP A 231 17.13 7.80 10.18
CA ASP A 231 18.43 7.37 9.65
C ASP A 231 18.55 5.83 9.68
N PRO A 232 18.49 5.14 8.53
CA PRO A 232 18.68 3.69 8.44
C PRO A 232 19.96 3.14 9.08
N GLN A 233 21.03 3.94 9.21
CA GLN A 233 22.29 3.50 9.82
C GLN A 233 22.20 3.38 11.35
N SER A 234 21.31 4.13 12.00
CA SER A 234 21.13 4.16 13.46
C SER A 234 20.50 2.88 14.03
N VAL A 235 19.78 2.10 13.21
CA VAL A 235 18.98 0.93 13.64
C VAL A 235 19.87 -0.20 14.19
N ILE A 236 20.97 -0.53 13.51
CA ILE A 236 21.84 -1.65 13.91
C ILE A 236 22.61 -1.34 15.21
N PRO A 237 23.20 -0.14 15.42
CA PRO A 237 23.74 0.28 16.71
C PRO A 237 22.71 0.23 17.85
N ALA A 238 21.49 0.75 17.64
CA ALA A 238 20.43 0.71 18.65
C ALA A 238 20.06 -0.72 19.04
N TYR A 239 19.87 -1.60 18.05
CA TYR A 239 19.56 -3.00 18.26
C TYR A 239 20.69 -3.75 18.99
N GLN A 240 21.94 -3.54 18.57
CA GLN A 240 23.11 -4.16 19.22
C GLN A 240 23.30 -3.66 20.66
N PHE A 241 23.01 -2.39 20.95
CA PHE A 241 23.02 -1.89 22.32
C PHE A 241 21.99 -2.61 23.19
N LEU A 242 20.73 -2.66 22.75
CA LEU A 242 19.62 -3.30 23.48
C LEU A 242 19.85 -4.80 23.67
N LEU A 243 20.34 -5.52 22.66
CA LEU A 243 20.67 -6.95 22.73
C LEU A 243 21.72 -7.27 23.82
N ASN A 244 22.62 -6.32 24.11
CA ASN A 244 23.63 -6.48 25.16
C ASN A 244 23.11 -6.11 26.57
N GLN A 245 21.93 -5.51 26.71
CA GLN A 245 21.33 -5.17 28.02
C GLN A 245 20.67 -6.39 28.66
N LYS A 246 21.46 -7.19 29.39
CA LYS A 246 20.99 -8.36 30.17
C LYS A 246 19.92 -8.06 31.23
N ALA A 247 19.58 -6.79 31.46
CA ALA A 247 18.53 -6.34 32.38
C ALA A 247 17.17 -6.12 31.70
N LEU A 248 17.09 -6.25 30.37
CA LEU A 248 15.86 -6.14 29.58
C LEU A 248 15.58 -7.48 28.86
N PRO A 249 14.31 -7.75 28.48
CA PRO A 249 13.99 -8.88 27.61
C PRO A 249 14.74 -8.79 26.27
N ALA A 250 15.02 -9.94 25.66
CA ALA A 250 15.58 -9.98 24.32
C ALA A 250 14.60 -9.35 23.32
N VAL A 251 15.07 -8.36 22.56
CA VAL A 251 14.26 -7.69 21.54
C VAL A 251 14.32 -8.50 20.25
N ASN A 252 13.17 -8.86 19.70
CA ASN A 252 13.07 -9.45 18.37
C ASN A 252 13.03 -8.32 17.33
N LEU A 253 14.08 -8.17 16.51
CA LEU A 253 14.10 -7.17 15.43
C LEU A 253 13.24 -7.64 14.26
N GLU A 254 12.00 -7.16 14.18
CA GLU A 254 11.03 -7.60 13.18
C GLU A 254 11.04 -6.74 11.90
N LEU A 255 11.93 -5.75 11.79
CA LEU A 255 11.87 -4.67 10.79
C LEU A 255 11.57 -5.17 9.35
N ALA A 256 12.17 -6.27 8.93
CA ALA A 256 11.97 -6.88 7.61
C ALA A 256 11.25 -8.25 7.62
N THR A 257 10.84 -8.75 8.79
CA THR A 257 10.21 -10.08 8.96
C THR A 257 8.73 -10.01 9.31
N ARG A 258 8.29 -8.93 10.00
CA ARG A 258 6.89 -8.67 10.32
C ARG A 258 6.05 -8.54 9.05
N ASN A 259 4.85 -9.11 9.10
CA ASN A 259 3.84 -8.91 8.07
C ASN A 259 3.03 -7.63 8.38
N TYR A 260 3.50 -6.49 7.86
CA TYR A 260 2.89 -5.18 8.13
C TYR A 260 1.51 -4.94 7.50
N LEU A 261 1.07 -5.79 6.57
CA LEU A 261 -0.33 -5.81 6.11
C LEU A 261 -1.19 -6.77 6.93
N GLY A 262 -0.59 -7.61 7.78
CA GLY A 262 -1.28 -8.70 8.46
C GLY A 262 -1.79 -9.77 7.49
N GLY A 263 -2.83 -10.49 7.92
CA GLY A 263 -3.45 -11.56 7.14
C GLY A 263 -4.22 -11.08 5.89
N PRO A 264 -4.99 -11.97 5.24
CA PRO A 264 -5.76 -11.69 4.04
C PRO A 264 -6.57 -10.38 4.05
N LEU A 265 -6.85 -9.84 2.87
CA LEU A 265 -7.81 -8.74 2.73
C LEU A 265 -9.24 -9.28 2.96
N ASN A 266 -10.12 -8.45 3.51
CA ASN A 266 -11.52 -8.84 3.73
C ASN A 266 -12.34 -8.53 2.46
N PRO A 267 -12.92 -9.53 1.77
CA PRO A 267 -13.73 -9.30 0.56
C PRO A 267 -15.01 -8.50 0.84
N ALA A 268 -15.53 -8.50 2.07
CA ALA A 268 -16.69 -7.70 2.46
C ALA A 268 -16.53 -6.19 2.21
N CYS A 269 -15.28 -5.69 2.13
CA CYS A 269 -14.97 -4.30 1.77
C CYS A 269 -15.24 -3.96 0.28
N ILE A 270 -15.56 -4.95 -0.56
CA ILE A 270 -15.92 -4.79 -1.98
C ILE A 270 -17.22 -5.49 -2.38
N GLU A 271 -17.77 -6.38 -1.54
CA GLU A 271 -18.97 -7.19 -1.86
C GLU A 271 -20.17 -6.35 -2.32
N LYS A 272 -20.38 -5.15 -1.76
CA LYS A 272 -21.46 -4.24 -2.17
C LYS A 272 -21.31 -3.78 -3.61
N ASP A 273 -20.10 -3.38 -4.00
CA ASP A 273 -19.81 -2.85 -5.33
C ASP A 273 -19.88 -3.98 -6.38
N VAL A 274 -19.35 -5.16 -6.02
CA VAL A 274 -19.44 -6.38 -6.83
C VAL A 274 -20.89 -6.85 -6.99
N ALA A 275 -21.72 -6.80 -5.93
CA ALA A 275 -23.14 -7.11 -6.01
C ALA A 275 -23.91 -6.14 -6.93
N ALA A 276 -23.55 -4.85 -6.94
CA ALA A 276 -24.13 -3.88 -7.86
C ALA A 276 -23.77 -4.19 -9.32
N ALA A 277 -22.51 -4.54 -9.61
CA ALA A 277 -22.05 -4.95 -10.95
C ALA A 277 -22.74 -6.25 -11.43
N LEU A 278 -22.93 -7.23 -10.54
CA LEU A 278 -23.65 -8.48 -10.82
C LEU A 278 -25.13 -8.26 -11.21
N LEU A 279 -25.76 -7.20 -10.69
CA LEU A 279 -27.15 -6.81 -10.97
C LEU A 279 -27.28 -5.75 -12.08
N LYS A 280 -26.17 -5.26 -12.66
CA LYS A 280 -26.15 -4.29 -13.76
C LYS A 280 -26.80 -4.91 -15.00
N THR A 281 -28.04 -4.52 -15.31
CA THR A 281 -28.80 -5.06 -16.46
C THR A 281 -28.43 -4.35 -17.76
N SER A 282 -28.31 -5.13 -18.84
CA SER A 282 -28.21 -4.65 -20.22
C SER A 282 -29.33 -5.22 -21.09
N MET A 283 -29.69 -4.47 -22.14
CA MET A 283 -30.70 -4.83 -23.14
C MET A 283 -30.06 -4.77 -24.53
N PRO A 284 -30.46 -5.62 -25.49
CA PRO A 284 -29.93 -5.54 -26.85
C PRO A 284 -30.27 -4.19 -27.51
N MET A 285 -29.27 -3.56 -28.13
CA MET A 285 -29.33 -2.18 -28.67
C MET A 285 -30.53 -1.88 -29.59
N ASN A 286 -31.08 -2.90 -30.25
CA ASN A 286 -32.15 -2.76 -31.24
C ASN A 286 -33.57 -2.89 -30.66
N VAL A 287 -33.72 -3.05 -29.34
CA VAL A 287 -35.03 -3.28 -28.70
C VAL A 287 -35.65 -1.97 -28.21
N SER A 288 -36.79 -1.59 -28.80
CA SER A 288 -37.60 -0.48 -28.31
C SER A 288 -38.17 -0.79 -26.92
N ARG A 289 -38.05 0.15 -25.98
CA ARG A 289 -38.66 0.07 -24.64
C ARG A 289 -40.20 -0.09 -24.68
N LEU A 290 -40.83 0.29 -25.80
CA LEU A 290 -42.28 0.17 -26.04
C LEU A 290 -42.68 -1.14 -26.74
N SER A 291 -41.78 -2.12 -26.88
CA SER A 291 -42.06 -3.41 -27.51
C SER A 291 -43.05 -4.25 -26.70
N LEU A 292 -44.11 -4.75 -27.35
CA LEU A 292 -45.07 -5.69 -26.75
C LEU A 292 -44.57 -7.14 -26.67
N ASN A 293 -43.40 -7.43 -27.25
CA ASN A 293 -42.78 -8.76 -27.16
C ASN A 293 -42.01 -8.91 -25.84
N ASP A 294 -41.83 -10.14 -25.36
CA ASP A 294 -40.89 -10.46 -24.28
C ASP A 294 -39.46 -10.04 -24.69
N ILE A 295 -38.77 -9.33 -23.78
CA ILE A 295 -37.41 -8.82 -24.01
C ILE A 295 -36.42 -9.72 -23.27
N GLU A 296 -35.38 -10.20 -23.94
CA GLU A 296 -34.26 -10.86 -23.27
C GLU A 296 -33.36 -9.78 -22.64
N VAL A 297 -33.20 -9.87 -21.33
CA VAL A 297 -32.42 -8.96 -20.48
C VAL A 297 -31.29 -9.76 -19.85
N PHE A 298 -30.08 -9.20 -19.89
CA PHE A 298 -28.87 -9.85 -19.43
C PHE A 298 -28.34 -9.10 -18.21
N SER A 299 -27.99 -9.81 -17.14
CA SER A 299 -27.40 -9.22 -15.92
C SER A 299 -25.88 -9.41 -15.93
N GLY A 300 -25.11 -8.40 -15.49
CA GLY A 300 -23.67 -8.56 -15.25
C GLY A 300 -22.87 -9.08 -16.44
N VAL A 301 -23.18 -8.64 -17.67
CA VAL A 301 -22.51 -9.15 -18.89
C VAL A 301 -21.00 -8.93 -18.85
N GLU A 302 -20.57 -7.74 -18.42
CA GLU A 302 -19.16 -7.39 -18.22
C GLU A 302 -18.51 -8.28 -17.12
N VAL A 303 -19.29 -8.75 -16.14
CA VAL A 303 -18.83 -9.66 -15.08
C VAL A 303 -18.64 -11.09 -15.61
N ASP A 304 -19.54 -11.56 -16.49
CA ASP A 304 -19.40 -12.85 -17.18
C ASP A 304 -18.20 -12.83 -18.15
N GLU A 305 -17.99 -11.72 -18.87
CA GLU A 305 -16.78 -11.52 -19.68
C GLU A 305 -15.50 -11.52 -18.83
N PHE A 306 -15.49 -10.77 -17.72
CA PHE A 306 -14.39 -10.74 -16.75
C PHE A 306 -14.06 -12.14 -16.18
N ILE A 307 -15.07 -12.98 -15.91
CA ILE A 307 -14.86 -14.34 -15.41
C ILE A 307 -14.18 -15.22 -16.48
N VAL A 308 -14.67 -15.23 -17.72
CA VAL A 308 -14.11 -16.11 -18.76
C VAL A 308 -12.83 -15.60 -19.40
N THR A 309 -12.44 -14.36 -19.11
CA THR A 309 -11.15 -13.78 -19.46
C THR A 309 -10.20 -13.80 -18.26
N GLU A 310 -10.39 -12.95 -17.26
CA GLU A 310 -9.43 -12.72 -16.18
C GLU A 310 -9.46 -13.80 -15.10
N CYS A 311 -10.64 -14.24 -14.61
CA CYS A 311 -10.68 -15.36 -13.66
C CYS A 311 -10.15 -16.65 -14.29
N ARG A 312 -10.40 -16.85 -15.60
CA ARG A 312 -9.77 -17.91 -16.39
C ARG A 312 -8.24 -17.77 -16.49
N ASN A 313 -7.72 -16.56 -16.73
CA ASN A 313 -6.27 -16.31 -16.82
C ASN A 313 -5.51 -16.67 -15.52
N ILE A 314 -6.16 -16.57 -14.35
CA ILE A 314 -5.59 -16.97 -13.06
C ILE A 314 -6.00 -18.39 -12.61
N GLY A 315 -6.72 -19.15 -13.45
CA GLY A 315 -7.09 -20.55 -13.20
C GLY A 315 -8.37 -20.80 -12.38
N VAL A 316 -9.04 -19.75 -11.87
CA VAL A 316 -10.15 -19.89 -10.90
C VAL A 316 -11.55 -19.98 -11.53
N TRP A 317 -11.64 -20.12 -12.86
CA TRP A 317 -12.92 -20.34 -13.57
C TRP A 317 -13.16 -21.84 -13.81
N ASN A 318 -14.26 -22.38 -13.28
CA ASN A 318 -14.59 -23.81 -13.37
C ASN A 318 -15.20 -24.26 -14.71
N GLY A 319 -15.21 -23.40 -15.73
CA GLY A 319 -15.76 -23.70 -17.06
C GLY A 319 -17.28 -23.52 -17.21
N THR A 320 -18.03 -23.30 -16.11
CA THR A 320 -19.48 -23.05 -16.18
C THR A 320 -19.81 -21.57 -16.42
N ARG A 321 -20.98 -21.29 -16.99
CA ARG A 321 -21.50 -19.93 -17.23
C ARG A 321 -22.61 -19.59 -16.22
N PRO A 322 -22.82 -18.31 -15.88
CA PRO A 322 -23.91 -17.88 -15.01
C PRO A 322 -25.28 -18.01 -15.72
N ASN A 323 -26.34 -18.17 -14.94
CA ASN A 323 -27.73 -18.11 -15.40
C ASN A 323 -28.19 -16.65 -15.53
N ASN A 324 -27.46 -15.81 -16.26
CA ASN A 324 -27.63 -14.35 -16.25
C ASN A 324 -28.67 -13.79 -17.25
N ILE A 325 -29.33 -14.67 -18.02
CA ILE A 325 -30.35 -14.30 -19.01
C ILE A 325 -31.74 -14.49 -18.40
N HIS A 326 -32.59 -13.46 -18.45
CA HIS A 326 -34.03 -13.61 -18.17
C HIS A 326 -34.89 -12.97 -19.26
N LYS A 327 -36.17 -13.37 -19.32
CA LYS A 327 -37.17 -12.72 -20.16
C LYS A 327 -37.98 -11.75 -19.31
N SER A 328 -38.07 -10.50 -19.76
CA SER A 328 -38.90 -9.45 -19.18
C SER A 328 -40.20 -9.35 -19.96
N LYS A 329 -41.32 -9.64 -19.30
CA LYS A 329 -42.66 -9.56 -19.89
C LYS A 329 -43.15 -8.12 -19.91
N VAL A 330 -44.24 -7.86 -20.64
CA VAL A 330 -44.86 -6.53 -20.72
C VAL A 330 -45.39 -6.11 -19.34
N THR A 331 -45.96 -7.05 -18.58
CA THR A 331 -46.40 -6.84 -17.18
C THR A 331 -45.33 -6.20 -16.32
N ASP A 332 -44.12 -6.74 -16.38
CA ASP A 332 -43.00 -6.41 -15.50
C ASP A 332 -42.45 -5.00 -15.80
N ARG A 333 -42.70 -4.52 -17.03
CA ARG A 333 -42.30 -3.19 -17.54
C ARG A 333 -43.37 -2.12 -17.35
N CYS A 334 -44.61 -2.50 -17.09
CA CYS A 334 -45.74 -1.57 -16.87
C CYS A 334 -46.00 -1.22 -15.40
N CYS A 335 -45.29 -1.82 -14.45
CA CYS A 335 -45.40 -1.54 -13.01
C CYS A 335 -44.71 -0.23 -12.55
N VAL A 336 -44.49 0.74 -13.46
CA VAL A 336 -43.93 2.07 -13.16
C VAL A 336 -44.80 3.15 -13.80
N MET A 337 -45.80 3.60 -13.05
CA MET A 337 -46.51 4.88 -13.17
C MET A 337 -46.90 5.35 -11.78
#